data_AF-A0A0J8RJA4-F1
#
_entry.id   AF-A0A0J8RJA4-F1
#
_cell.length_a   1.000
_cell.length_b   1.000
_cell.length_c   1.000
_cell.angle_alpha   90.00
_cell.angle_beta   90.00
_cell.angle_gamma   90.00
#
_symmetry.space_group_name_H-M   'P 1'
#
loop_
_entity.id
_entity.type
_entity.pdbx_description
1 polymer ?
#
loop_
_entity_poly.entity_id
_entity_poly.type
_entity_poly.pdbx_seq_one_letter_code
_entity_poly.pdbx_strand_id
1 'polypeptide(L)'
;MDDDVMDEQKYSSAAMVLAKALVDLEKDMESTYDPEKGHILPELPLHKARQVMTRADFIQSYDHDNIFTIDSRAMVRADSVPMQRAFREICSEPGFEEHLEATLDRISDIESLGRTREVTVKDFWHGGKFKAIMRDRKGRETGTLEIGVVKPEGEEQDRDD
;
A
#
# COMPACT_ATOMS: atom_id res chain seq x y z
N MET A 1 -15.68 -5.31 2.15
CA MET A 1 -14.57 -5.33 1.20
C MET A 1 -13.61 -6.31 1.81
N ASP A 2 -13.30 -7.41 1.13
CA ASP A 2 -12.38 -8.40 1.69
C ASP A 2 -11.01 -7.74 1.81
N ASP A 3 -10.57 -7.48 3.04
CA ASP A 3 -9.27 -6.88 3.32
C ASP A 3 -8.14 -7.76 2.75
N ASP A 4 -8.34 -9.08 2.70
CA ASP A 4 -7.40 -10.05 2.14
C ASP A 4 -7.05 -9.79 0.66
N VAL A 5 -8.02 -9.36 -0.16
CA VAL A 5 -7.79 -9.06 -1.58
C VAL A 5 -6.95 -7.79 -1.74
N MET A 6 -7.14 -6.83 -0.83
CA MET A 6 -6.37 -5.59 -0.84
C MET A 6 -4.94 -5.82 -0.37
N ASP A 7 -4.72 -6.70 0.61
CA ASP A 7 -3.38 -7.01 1.08
C ASP A 7 -2.56 -7.77 0.03
N GLU A 8 -3.17 -8.68 -0.73
CA GLU A 8 -2.48 -9.34 -1.84
C GLU A 8 -2.06 -8.34 -2.94
N GLN A 9 -2.93 -7.38 -3.28
CA GLN A 9 -2.58 -6.33 -4.24
C GLN A 9 -1.42 -5.46 -3.75
N LYS A 10 -1.40 -5.12 -2.46
CA LYS A 10 -0.28 -4.39 -1.85
C LYS A 10 0.99 -5.22 -1.83
N TYR A 11 0.89 -6.51 -1.50
CA TYR A 11 2.02 -7.44 -1.48
C TYR A 11 2.65 -7.58 -2.87
N SER A 12 1.84 -7.84 -3.89
CA SER A 12 2.30 -7.99 -5.27
C SER A 12 2.86 -6.68 -5.85
N SER A 13 2.18 -5.55 -5.65
CA SER A 13 2.64 -4.26 -6.20
C SER A 13 3.92 -3.75 -5.53
N ALA A 14 4.06 -3.91 -4.21
CA ALA A 14 5.28 -3.53 -3.50
C ALA A 14 6.50 -4.35 -3.95
N ALA A 15 6.32 -5.64 -4.27
CA ALA A 15 7.38 -6.46 -4.86
C ALA A 15 7.80 -5.92 -6.23
N MET A 16 6.84 -5.57 -7.10
CA MET A 16 7.12 -5.04 -8.44
C MET A 16 7.81 -3.67 -8.40
N VAL A 17 7.44 -2.79 -7.47
CA VAL A 17 8.13 -1.49 -7.26
C VAL A 17 9.59 -1.71 -6.87
N LEU A 18 9.88 -2.66 -5.97
CA LEU A 18 11.25 -2.99 -5.61
C LEU A 18 12.02 -3.65 -6.76
N ALA A 19 11.39 -4.58 -7.49
CA ALA A 19 11.99 -5.23 -8.66
C ALA A 19 12.39 -4.21 -9.73
N LYS A 20 11.48 -3.26 -10.03
CA LYS A 20 11.76 -2.15 -10.95
C LYS A 20 12.93 -1.30 -10.46
N ALA A 21 12.98 -0.95 -9.18
CA ALA A 21 14.09 -0.17 -8.62
C ALA A 21 15.45 -0.88 -8.75
N LEU A 22 15.50 -2.21 -8.59
CA LEU A 22 16.70 -3.00 -8.82
C LEU A 22 17.08 -3.05 -10.30
N VAL A 23 16.10 -3.21 -11.20
CA VAL A 23 16.33 -3.18 -12.66
C VAL A 23 16.84 -1.82 -13.12
N ASP A 24 16.31 -0.73 -12.57
CA ASP A 24 16.79 0.62 -12.87
C ASP A 24 18.20 0.85 -12.33
N LEU A 25 18.49 0.39 -11.10
CA LEU A 25 19.85 0.43 -10.54
C LEU A 25 20.84 -0.38 -11.40
N GLU A 26 20.43 -1.53 -11.94
CA GLU A 26 21.25 -2.35 -12.82
C GLU A 26 21.67 -1.62 -14.09
N LYS A 27 20.83 -0.73 -14.63
CA LYS A 27 21.15 0.07 -15.84
C LYS A 27 22.27 1.08 -15.59
N ASP A 28 22.41 1.53 -14.34
CA ASP A 28 23.41 2.52 -13.93
C ASP A 28 24.72 1.87 -13.44
N MET A 29 24.79 0.54 -13.37
CA MET A 29 26.00 -0.18 -12.96
C MET A 29 27.07 -0.17 -14.05
N GLU A 30 28.34 0.04 -13.66
CA GLU A 30 29.48 0.01 -14.59
C GLU A 30 29.72 -1.38 -15.20
N SER A 31 29.44 -2.44 -14.42
CA SER A 31 29.52 -3.83 -14.88
C SER A 31 28.58 -4.73 -14.08
N THR A 32 28.00 -5.72 -14.76
CA THR A 32 27.17 -6.78 -14.17
C THR A 32 27.90 -8.13 -14.10
N TYR A 33 29.19 -8.14 -14.46
CA TYR A 33 30.01 -9.36 -14.46
C TYR A 33 31.47 -9.05 -14.12
N ASP A 34 32.05 -9.89 -13.28
CA ASP A 34 33.46 -9.89 -12.91
C ASP A 34 34.03 -11.30 -13.18
N PRO A 35 35.20 -11.44 -13.85
CA PRO A 35 35.76 -12.75 -14.18
C PRO A 35 36.12 -13.64 -12.98
N GLU A 36 36.42 -13.05 -11.81
CA GLU A 36 36.80 -13.78 -10.59
C GLU A 36 35.58 -14.01 -9.68
N LYS A 37 34.69 -13.02 -9.57
CA LYS A 37 33.53 -13.03 -8.65
C LYS A 37 32.24 -13.51 -9.30
N GLY A 38 32.15 -13.50 -10.63
CA GLY A 38 30.97 -13.89 -11.40
C GLY A 38 29.96 -12.75 -11.60
N HIS A 39 28.67 -13.10 -11.65
CA HIS A 39 27.59 -12.13 -11.85
C HIS A 39 27.43 -11.20 -10.64
N ILE A 40 27.38 -9.91 -10.91
CA ILE A 40 27.15 -8.86 -9.92
C ILE A 40 25.69 -8.43 -10.04
N LEU A 41 24.93 -8.55 -8.97
CA LEU A 41 23.53 -8.12 -8.91
C LEU A 41 23.42 -6.69 -8.35
N PRO A 42 22.44 -5.91 -8.81
CA PRO A 42 22.10 -4.65 -8.16
C PRO A 42 21.67 -4.93 -6.71
N GLU A 43 22.09 -4.06 -5.78
CA GLU A 43 21.72 -4.16 -4.38
C GLU A 43 21.36 -2.80 -3.78
N LEU A 44 20.36 -2.77 -2.91
CA LEU A 44 19.90 -1.59 -2.19
C LEU A 44 20.04 -1.80 -0.68
N PRO A 45 20.50 -0.82 0.10
CA PRO A 45 20.45 -0.91 1.55
C PRO A 45 19.03 -1.16 2.04
N LEU A 46 18.84 -2.00 3.06
CA LEU A 46 17.53 -2.42 3.57
C LEU A 46 16.58 -1.25 3.87
N HIS A 47 17.11 -0.17 4.46
CA HIS A 47 16.30 1.02 4.75
C HIS A 47 15.80 1.74 3.49
N LYS A 48 16.58 1.69 2.38
CA LYS A 48 16.16 2.21 1.07
C LYS A 48 15.16 1.30 0.39
N ALA A 49 15.36 -0.01 0.45
CA ALA A 49 14.39 -0.97 -0.06
C ALA A 49 13.01 -0.77 0.61
N ARG A 50 12.99 -0.61 1.95
CA ARG A 50 11.79 -0.28 2.73
C ARG A 50 11.14 1.05 2.33
N GLN A 51 11.94 2.06 2.02
CA GLN A 51 11.44 3.36 1.54
C GLN A 51 10.79 3.22 0.17
N VAL A 52 11.41 2.48 -0.75
CA VAL A 52 10.93 2.25 -2.12
C VAL A 52 9.59 1.52 -2.13
N MET A 53 9.45 0.46 -1.32
CA MET A 53 8.24 -0.37 -1.34
C MET A 53 7.06 0.19 -0.55
N THR A 54 7.26 1.20 0.30
CA THR A 54 6.29 1.82 1.23
C THR A 54 5.71 0.89 2.33
N ARG A 55 5.51 -0.41 2.04
CA ARG A 55 5.12 -1.48 2.98
C ARG A 55 6.35 -2.24 3.48
N ALA A 56 7.03 -1.64 4.44
CA ALA A 56 8.30 -2.13 4.98
C ALA A 56 8.23 -3.51 5.68
N ASP A 57 7.01 -3.96 6.02
CA ASP A 57 6.73 -5.24 6.66
C ASP A 57 6.88 -6.43 5.71
N PHE A 58 6.59 -6.26 4.42
CA PHE A 58 6.64 -7.35 3.44
C PHE A 58 8.04 -7.84 3.09
N ILE A 59 9.08 -7.04 3.37
CA ILE A 59 10.46 -7.40 3.01
C ILE A 59 10.91 -8.73 3.62
N GLN A 60 10.41 -9.08 4.81
CA GLN A 60 10.73 -10.35 5.45
C GLN A 60 10.04 -11.53 4.78
N SER A 61 8.79 -11.35 4.36
CA SER A 61 8.04 -12.36 3.60
C SER A 61 8.67 -12.62 2.25
N TYR A 62 9.10 -11.58 1.54
CA TYR A 62 9.77 -11.78 0.25
C TYR A 62 11.12 -12.50 0.35
N ASP A 63 11.86 -12.26 1.45
CA ASP A 63 13.10 -12.98 1.76
C ASP A 63 12.83 -14.46 2.04
N HIS A 64 11.80 -14.74 2.82
CA HIS A 64 11.34 -16.10 3.09
C HIS A 64 10.85 -16.83 1.82
N ASP A 65 10.20 -16.12 0.91
CA ASP A 65 9.63 -16.67 -0.33
C ASP A 65 10.63 -16.70 -1.50
N ASN A 66 11.91 -16.39 -1.26
CA ASN A 66 12.99 -16.39 -2.25
C ASN A 66 12.73 -15.48 -3.48
N ILE A 67 12.07 -14.35 -3.25
CA ILE A 67 11.88 -13.30 -4.27
C ILE A 67 13.05 -12.30 -4.20
N PHE A 68 13.33 -11.83 -2.98
CA PHE A 68 14.50 -11.00 -2.67
C PHE A 68 15.36 -11.73 -1.63
N THR A 69 16.60 -11.30 -1.45
CA THR A 69 17.44 -11.76 -0.34
C THR A 69 18.00 -10.56 0.41
N ILE A 70 17.99 -10.63 1.74
CA ILE A 70 18.68 -9.70 2.64
C ILE A 70 20.00 -10.33 3.09
N ASP A 71 21.12 -9.74 2.67
CA ASP A 71 22.44 -10.25 3.07
C ASP A 71 22.85 -9.82 4.49
N SER A 72 23.96 -10.37 4.98
CA SER A 72 24.50 -10.06 6.31
C SER A 72 24.95 -8.60 6.49
N ARG A 73 25.07 -7.83 5.41
CA ARG A 73 25.38 -6.39 5.41
C ARG A 73 24.11 -5.54 5.30
N ALA A 74 22.94 -6.16 5.42
CA ALA A 74 21.63 -5.53 5.24
C ALA A 74 21.46 -4.93 3.83
N MET A 75 21.98 -5.61 2.81
CA MET A 75 21.75 -5.29 1.41
C MET A 75 20.66 -6.21 0.84
N VAL A 76 19.72 -5.60 0.13
CA VAL A 76 18.58 -6.25 -0.53
C VAL A 76 18.89 -6.35 -2.01
N ARG A 77 18.77 -7.56 -2.56
CA ARG A 77 18.90 -7.84 -4.00
C ARG A 77 17.89 -8.89 -4.42
N ALA A 78 17.78 -9.15 -5.72
CA ALA A 78 17.08 -10.35 -6.20
C ALA A 78 17.71 -11.61 -5.58
N ASP A 79 16.88 -12.61 -5.27
CA ASP A 79 17.35 -13.84 -4.61
C ASP A 79 18.44 -14.57 -5.40
N SER A 80 18.35 -14.48 -6.73
CA SER A 80 19.29 -15.13 -7.63
C SER A 80 19.45 -14.40 -8.97
N VAL A 81 20.47 -14.78 -9.74
CA VAL A 81 20.69 -14.26 -11.11
C VAL A 81 19.50 -14.56 -12.03
N PRO A 82 18.89 -15.77 -12.05
CA PRO A 82 17.65 -16.01 -12.77
C PRO A 82 16.50 -15.10 -12.33
N MET A 83 16.35 -14.83 -11.03
CA MET A 83 15.31 -13.93 -10.54
C MET A 83 15.50 -12.49 -11.05
N GLN A 84 16.73 -11.97 -11.03
CA GLN A 84 17.03 -10.66 -11.62
C GLN A 84 16.72 -10.61 -13.12
N ARG A 85 16.97 -11.70 -13.85
CA ARG A 85 16.60 -11.79 -15.27
C ARG A 85 15.09 -11.77 -15.47
N ALA A 86 14.33 -12.46 -14.61
CA ALA A 86 12.88 -12.42 -14.63
C ALA A 86 12.35 -11.02 -14.34
N PHE A 87 12.92 -10.31 -13.36
CA PHE A 87 12.58 -8.90 -13.12
C PHE A 87 12.84 -8.03 -14.34
N ARG A 88 13.97 -8.22 -15.01
CA ARG A 88 14.29 -7.47 -16.23
C ARG A 88 13.30 -7.75 -17.35
N GLU A 89 12.93 -9.01 -17.55
CA GLU A 89 11.95 -9.41 -18.57
C GLU A 89 10.59 -8.74 -18.31
N ILE A 90 10.06 -8.87 -17.09
CA ILE A 90 8.77 -8.31 -16.68
C ILE A 90 8.79 -6.77 -16.77
N CYS A 91 9.82 -6.12 -16.21
CA CYS A 91 9.92 -4.66 -16.21
C CYS A 91 10.12 -4.07 -17.62
N SER A 92 10.51 -4.89 -18.60
CA SER A 92 10.67 -4.48 -19.99
C SER A 92 9.42 -4.74 -20.84
N GLU A 93 8.37 -5.35 -20.27
CA GLU A 93 7.13 -5.60 -20.99
C GLU A 93 6.47 -4.28 -21.44
N PRO A 94 5.94 -4.21 -22.67
CA PRO A 94 5.23 -3.03 -23.13
C PRO A 94 4.07 -2.67 -22.21
N GLY A 95 4.04 -1.43 -21.73
CA GLY A 95 2.97 -0.95 -20.82
C GLY A 95 3.15 -1.33 -19.35
N PHE A 96 4.25 -2.00 -18.97
CA PHE A 96 4.52 -2.36 -17.57
C PHE A 96 4.36 -1.18 -16.61
N GLU A 97 4.97 -0.04 -16.93
CA GLU A 97 4.95 1.15 -16.07
C GLU A 97 3.53 1.69 -15.87
N GLU A 98 2.76 1.79 -16.95
CA GLU A 98 1.37 2.27 -16.92
C GLU A 98 0.49 1.33 -16.09
N HIS A 99 0.68 0.01 -16.24
CA HIS A 99 -0.06 -0.99 -15.47
C HIS A 99 0.31 -1.00 -13.99
N LEU A 100 1.58 -0.78 -13.66
CA LEU A 100 2.05 -0.67 -12.29
C LEU A 100 1.45 0.58 -11.63
N GLU A 101 1.58 1.74 -12.27
CA GLU A 101 1.04 3.01 -11.76
C GLU A 101 -0.48 2.94 -11.58
N ALA A 102 -1.21 2.43 -12.59
CA ALA A 102 -2.66 2.24 -12.49
C ALA A 102 -3.06 1.26 -11.37
N THR A 103 -2.18 0.35 -10.97
CA THR A 103 -2.42 -0.54 -9.83
C THR A 103 -2.21 0.19 -8.51
N LEU A 104 -1.13 0.98 -8.40
CA LEU A 104 -0.84 1.79 -7.22
C LEU A 104 -1.94 2.84 -6.98
N ASP A 105 -2.41 3.51 -8.03
CA ASP A 105 -3.52 4.48 -7.96
C ASP A 105 -4.81 3.84 -7.45
N ARG A 106 -5.16 2.66 -7.98
CA ARG A 106 -6.35 1.92 -7.52
C ARG A 106 -6.26 1.55 -6.04
N ILE A 107 -5.08 1.10 -5.58
CA ILE A 107 -4.85 0.79 -4.16
C ILE A 107 -5.05 2.06 -3.32
N SER A 108 -4.45 3.19 -3.74
CA SER A 108 -4.52 4.47 -3.05
C SER A 108 -5.95 5.01 -2.94
N ASP A 109 -6.73 4.91 -4.03
CA ASP A 109 -8.14 5.32 -4.08
C ASP A 109 -8.99 4.49 -3.12
N ILE A 110 -8.80 3.17 -3.11
CA ILE A 110 -9.53 2.25 -2.24
C ILE A 110 -9.22 2.55 -0.77
N GLU A 111 -7.95 2.71 -0.41
CA GLU A 111 -7.57 3.07 0.95
C GLU A 111 -8.15 4.43 1.37
N SER A 112 -8.20 5.40 0.46
CA SER A 112 -8.76 6.71 0.71
C SER A 112 -10.27 6.64 0.98
N LEU A 113 -11.01 5.86 0.18
CA LEU A 113 -12.43 5.60 0.43
C LEU A 113 -12.66 4.90 1.78
N GLY A 114 -11.80 3.94 2.14
CA GLY A 114 -11.81 3.29 3.44
C GLY A 114 -11.67 4.28 4.59
N ARG A 115 -10.68 5.18 4.51
CA ARG A 115 -10.44 6.24 5.50
C ARG A 115 -11.61 7.23 5.59
N THR A 116 -12.15 7.71 4.46
CA THR A 116 -13.28 8.64 4.48
C THR A 116 -14.52 8.02 5.12
N ARG A 117 -14.78 6.74 4.84
CA ARG A 117 -15.88 6.00 5.47
C ARG A 117 -15.67 5.88 6.98
N GLU A 118 -14.47 5.55 7.42
CA GLU A 118 -14.15 5.44 8.85
C GLU A 118 -14.31 6.80 9.57
N VAL A 119 -13.79 7.89 8.99
CA VAL A 119 -13.93 9.25 9.53
C VAL A 119 -15.40 9.65 9.62
N THR A 120 -16.20 9.37 8.58
CA THR A 120 -17.64 9.70 8.57
C THR A 120 -18.40 8.97 9.68
N VAL A 121 -18.08 7.70 9.92
CA VAL A 121 -18.71 6.91 10.99
C VAL A 121 -18.27 7.41 12.37
N LYS A 122 -16.98 7.74 12.55
CA LYS A 122 -16.46 8.33 13.80
C LYS A 122 -17.12 9.68 14.09
N ASP A 123 -17.21 10.57 13.11
CA ASP A 123 -17.87 11.87 13.27
C ASP A 123 -19.35 11.71 13.65
N PHE A 124 -20.04 10.72 13.06
CA PHE A 124 -21.40 10.38 13.45
C PHE A 124 -21.46 9.87 14.90
N TRP A 125 -20.55 8.97 15.30
CA TRP A 125 -20.47 8.42 16.65
C TRP A 125 -20.11 9.47 17.72
N HIS A 126 -19.25 10.43 17.40
CA HIS A 126 -18.80 11.48 18.30
C HIS A 126 -19.76 12.69 18.39
N GLY A 127 -21.02 12.54 17.98
CA GLY A 127 -22.06 13.54 18.16
C GLY A 127 -22.63 14.14 16.88
N GLY A 128 -22.28 13.57 15.72
CA GLY A 128 -22.94 13.89 14.46
C GLY A 128 -24.44 13.56 14.48
N LYS A 129 -25.24 14.40 13.83
CA LYS A 129 -26.69 14.23 13.70
C LYS A 129 -27.09 14.43 12.25
N PHE A 130 -27.93 13.54 11.72
CA PHE A 130 -28.61 13.74 10.44
C PHE A 130 -29.97 14.39 10.69
N LYS A 131 -30.25 15.50 10.00
CA LYS A 131 -31.54 16.18 10.04
C LYS A 131 -32.22 16.06 8.68
N ALA A 132 -33.28 15.27 8.60
CA ALA A 132 -34.14 15.18 7.42
C ALA A 132 -35.35 16.11 7.59
N ILE A 133 -35.52 17.06 6.67
CA ILE A 133 -36.66 17.97 6.64
C ILE A 133 -37.65 17.48 5.59
N MET A 134 -38.86 17.12 6.01
CA MET A 134 -39.95 16.75 5.11
C MET A 134 -40.68 18.00 4.63
N ARG A 135 -40.90 18.10 3.32
CA ARG A 135 -41.63 19.21 2.69
C ARG A 135 -42.78 18.69 1.84
N ASP A 136 -43.90 19.42 1.82
CA ASP A 136 -45.06 19.13 0.96
C ASP A 136 -44.76 19.47 -0.51
N ARG A 137 -45.69 19.09 -1.41
CA ARG A 137 -45.62 19.39 -2.85
C ARG A 137 -45.60 20.89 -3.19
N LYS A 138 -45.94 21.76 -2.23
CA LYS A 138 -45.89 23.23 -2.31
C LYS A 138 -44.67 23.81 -1.58
N GLY A 139 -43.72 22.97 -1.13
CA GLY A 139 -42.49 23.37 -0.46
C GLY A 139 -42.62 23.75 1.01
N ARG A 140 -43.79 23.55 1.64
CA ARG A 140 -43.99 23.87 3.06
C ARG A 140 -43.44 22.74 3.93
N GLU A 141 -42.70 23.09 4.99
CA GLU A 141 -42.15 22.11 5.93
C GLU A 141 -43.28 21.44 6.71
N THR A 142 -43.36 20.11 6.60
CA THR A 142 -44.40 19.28 7.23
C THR A 142 -43.89 18.53 8.44
N GLY A 143 -42.57 18.40 8.59
CA GLY A 143 -41.96 17.76 9.75
C GLY A 143 -40.44 17.71 9.65
N THR A 144 -39.79 17.47 10.79
CA THR A 144 -38.35 17.28 10.90
C THR A 144 -38.09 15.95 11.59
N LEU A 145 -37.20 15.13 11.03
CA LEU A 145 -36.67 13.91 11.64
C LEU A 145 -35.19 14.13 11.93
N GLU A 146 -34.79 14.03 13.19
CA GLU A 146 -33.39 14.04 13.60
C GLU A 146 -32.96 12.62 13.99
N ILE A 147 -31.90 12.12 13.37
CA ILE A 147 -31.29 10.81 13.66
C ILE A 147 -29.89 11.09 14.21
N GLY A 148 -29.62 10.65 15.44
CA GLY A 148 -28.31 10.79 16.08
C GLY A 148 -27.93 9.51 16.82
N VAL A 149 -26.66 9.43 17.23
CA VAL A 149 -26.14 8.28 17.99
C VAL A 149 -26.55 8.40 19.46
N VAL A 150 -27.23 7.38 19.97
CA VAL A 150 -27.53 7.24 21.40
C VAL A 150 -26.30 6.62 22.05
N LYS A 151 -25.60 7.37 22.91
CA LYS A 151 -24.49 6.83 23.70
C LYS A 151 -25.05 5.81 24.70
N PRO A 152 -24.45 4.61 24.84
CA PRO A 152 -24.84 3.67 25.88
C PRO A 152 -24.60 4.28 27.27
N GLU A 153 -25.49 4.03 28.22
CA GLU A 153 -25.33 4.49 29.60
C GLU A 153 -24.16 3.71 30.25
N GLY A 154 -23.03 4.38 30.52
CA GLY A 154 -21.96 3.78 31.34
C GLY A 154 -20.51 4.24 31.15
N GLU A 155 -20.15 5.07 30.17
CA GLU A 155 -18.77 5.58 30.07
C GLU A 155 -18.64 6.93 30.78
N GLU A 156 -18.43 6.85 32.10
CA GLU A 156 -17.90 7.98 32.86
C GLU A 156 -16.50 8.35 32.35
N GLN A 157 -16.32 9.65 32.15
CA GLN A 157 -15.12 10.35 31.74
C GLN A 157 -13.86 9.86 32.48
N ASP A 158 -12.95 9.19 31.78
CA ASP A 158 -11.53 9.30 32.12
C ASP A 158 -11.08 10.72 31.76
N ARG A 159 -10.85 11.52 32.80
CA ARG A 159 -10.25 12.85 32.72
C ARG A 159 -8.77 12.67 32.44
N ASP A 160 -8.29 13.37 31.41
CA ASP A 160 -6.88 13.58 31.13
C ASP A 160 -6.16 14.18 32.36
N ASP A 161 -5.08 13.51 32.79
CA ASP A 161 -3.94 14.09 33.53
C ASP A 161 -2.71 14.08 32.60
#